data_AF-R1GGP3-F1
#
_entry.id   AF-R1GGP3-F1
#
_cell.length_a   1.000
_cell.length_b   1.000
_cell.length_c   1.000
_cell.angle_alpha   90.00
_cell.angle_beta   90.00
_cell.angle_gamma   90.00
#
_symmetry.space_group_name_H-M   'P 1'
#
loop_
_entity.id
_entity.type
_entity.pdbx_description
1 polymer ?
#
loop_
_entity_poly.entity_id
_entity_poly.type
_entity_poly.pdbx_seq_one_letter_code
_entity_poly.pdbx_strand_id
1 'polypeptide(L)'
;MIADQHEHELIWWGGRKALMNQSPTEEQLKAYDKKVYRAQVEMNAVMSGQLKGLGVPFFGVKPHLIADSESAASSRSVSASKAKLTQNELLKLQRRMVEYLEDMYKD
;
A
#
# COMPACT_ATOMS: atom_id res chain seq x y z
N MET A 1 -2.34 -10.32 12.54
CA MET A 1 -1.78 -9.92 11.23
C MET A 1 -2.33 -8.59 10.70
N ILE A 2 -3.65 -8.37 10.58
CA ILE A 2 -4.23 -7.03 10.32
C ILE A 2 -4.47 -6.28 11.65
N ALA A 3 -4.91 -6.99 12.69
CA ALA A 3 -5.05 -6.43 14.05
C ALA A 3 -3.72 -5.86 14.59
N ASP A 4 -2.62 -6.61 14.45
CA ASP A 4 -1.28 -6.15 14.86
C ASP A 4 -0.84 -4.89 14.08
N GLN A 5 -1.39 -4.66 12.89
CA GLN A 5 -1.09 -3.47 12.09
C GLN A 5 -1.80 -2.25 12.65
N HIS A 6 -3.07 -2.42 12.98
CA HIS A 6 -3.86 -1.40 13.64
C HIS A 6 -3.23 -0.98 14.98
N GLU A 7 -2.71 -1.94 15.75
CA GLU A 7 -1.98 -1.65 16.99
C GLU A 7 -0.71 -0.82 16.76
N HIS A 8 0.10 -1.15 15.75
CA HIS A 8 1.27 -0.36 15.40
C HIS A 8 0.89 1.06 14.93
N GLU A 9 -0.19 1.22 14.15
CA GLU A 9 -0.67 2.53 13.74
C GLU A 9 -1.16 3.37 14.92
N LEU A 10 -1.84 2.75 15.90
CA LEU A 10 -2.24 3.40 17.15
C LEU A 10 -1.02 3.82 17.98
N ILE A 11 0.02 2.99 18.05
CA ILE A 11 1.28 3.31 18.73
C ILE A 11 1.98 4.47 18.02
N TRP A 12 2.09 4.45 16.69
CA TRP A 12 2.69 5.54 15.93
C TRP A 12 1.91 6.84 16.06
N TRP A 13 0.58 6.76 16.10
CA TRP A 13 -0.26 7.93 16.30
C TRP A 13 -0.13 8.50 17.71
N GLY A 14 -0.12 7.63 18.72
CA GLY A 14 0.15 8.01 20.11
C GLY A 14 1.51 8.68 20.28
N GLY A 15 2.55 8.12 19.65
CA GLY A 15 3.90 8.69 19.66
C GLY A 15 3.97 10.06 18.98
N ARG A 16 3.26 10.27 17.88
CA ARG A 16 3.19 11.58 17.20
C ARG A 16 2.42 12.62 18.02
N LYS A 17 1.31 12.25 18.68
CA LYS A 17 0.59 13.15 19.60
C LYS A 17 1.47 13.55 20.79
N ALA A 18 2.17 12.58 21.38
CA ALA A 18 3.12 12.86 22.47
C ALA A 18 4.23 13.81 22.02
N LEU A 19 4.74 13.63 20.79
CA LEU A 19 5.73 14.51 20.19
C LEU A 19 5.16 15.93 19.98
N MET A 20 3.92 16.06 19.48
CA MET A 20 3.26 17.36 19.28
C MET A 20 3.01 18.11 20.59
N ASN A 21 2.70 17.40 21.69
CA ASN A 21 2.56 18.00 23.01
C ASN A 21 3.87 18.61 23.56
N GLN A 22 5.02 18.25 22.96
CA GLN A 22 6.34 18.78 23.33
C GLN A 22 6.78 19.97 22.47
N SER A 23 5.88 20.54 21.64
CA SER A 23 6.19 21.63 20.70
C SER A 23 7.43 21.35 19.84
N PRO A 24 7.41 20.26 19.06
CA PRO A 24 8.58 19.78 18.35
C PRO A 24 8.93 20.72 17.19
N THR A 25 10.20 20.76 16.85
CA THR A 25 10.66 21.42 15.63
C THR A 25 10.16 20.67 14.39
N GLU A 26 10.07 21.37 13.26
CA GLU A 26 9.67 20.76 11.98
C GLU A 26 10.60 19.59 11.59
N GLU A 27 11.88 19.71 11.91
CA GLU A 27 12.90 18.67 11.66
C GLU A 27 12.66 17.41 12.48
N GLN A 28 12.30 17.54 13.76
CA GLN A 28 11.94 16.42 14.62
C GLN A 28 10.68 15.71 14.12
N LEU A 29 9.68 16.47 13.66
CA LEU A 29 8.46 15.92 13.08
C LEU A 29 8.78 15.13 11.79
N LYS A 30 9.56 15.72 10.88
CA LYS A 30 10.00 15.06 9.63
C LYS A 30 10.80 13.79 9.88
N ALA A 31 11.69 13.82 10.88
CA ALA A 31 12.47 12.65 11.26
C ALA A 31 11.58 11.51 11.78
N TYR A 32 10.55 11.84 12.57
CA TYR A 32 9.57 10.88 13.04
C TYR A 32 8.72 10.32 11.88
N ASP A 33 8.17 11.18 11.03
CA ASP A 33 7.38 10.77 9.86
C ASP A 33 8.20 9.87 8.92
N LYS A 34 9.49 10.15 8.73
CA LYS A 34 10.39 9.29 7.95
C LYS A 34 10.58 7.90 8.58
N LYS A 35 10.64 7.80 9.91
CA LYS A 35 10.73 6.49 10.60
C LYS A 35 9.45 5.70 10.42
N VAL A 36 8.30 6.34 10.63
CA VAL A 36 6.98 5.74 10.43
C VAL A 36 6.82 5.26 8.99
N TYR A 37 7.16 6.10 8.02
CA TYR A 37 7.10 5.74 6.60
C TYR A 37 7.94 4.50 6.27
N ARG A 38 9.18 4.44 6.77
CA ARG A 38 10.06 3.28 6.55
C ARG A 38 9.46 2.00 7.13
N ALA A 39 8.97 2.06 8.37
CA ALA A 39 8.35 0.92 9.02
C ALA A 39 7.07 0.47 8.28
N GLN A 40 6.23 1.42 7.83
CA GLN A 40 5.03 1.14 7.06
C GLN A 40 5.32 0.49 5.70
N VAL A 41 6.38 0.93 5.01
CA VAL A 41 6.80 0.34 3.73
C VAL A 41 7.25 -1.11 3.90
N GLU A 42 8.10 -1.38 4.91
CA GLU A 42 8.58 -2.73 5.21
C GLU A 42 7.41 -3.68 5.54
N MET A 43 6.52 -3.20 6.38
CA MET A 43 5.33 -3.93 6.83
C MET A 43 4.35 -4.24 5.69
N ASN A 44 4.13 -3.28 4.78
CA ASN A 44 3.35 -3.49 3.57
C ASN A 44 4.02 -4.51 2.63
N ALA A 45 5.35 -4.46 2.49
CA ALA A 45 6.07 -5.43 1.67
C ALA A 45 5.93 -6.87 2.21
N VAL A 46 6.04 -7.06 3.53
CA VAL A 46 5.82 -8.37 4.17
C VAL A 46 4.39 -8.85 3.96
N MET A 47 3.39 -8.00 4.21
CA MET A 47 1.98 -8.35 4.03
C MET A 47 1.66 -8.69 2.57
N SER A 48 2.15 -7.90 1.62
CA SER A 48 2.01 -8.17 0.20
C SER A 48 2.63 -9.52 -0.20
N GLY A 49 3.78 -9.88 0.38
CA GLY A 49 4.42 -11.18 0.20
C GLY A 49 3.56 -12.33 0.74
N GLN A 50 2.95 -12.17 1.90
CA GLN A 50 2.05 -13.15 2.50
C GLN A 50 0.77 -13.34 1.67
N LEU A 51 0.13 -12.25 1.24
CA LEU A 51 -1.06 -12.26 0.37
C LEU A 51 -0.76 -12.95 -0.97
N LYS A 52 0.41 -12.69 -1.54
CA LYS A 52 0.90 -13.41 -2.73
C LYS A 52 1.07 -14.91 -2.47
N GLY A 53 1.65 -15.29 -1.32
CA GLY A 53 1.83 -16.69 -0.93
C GLY A 53 0.51 -17.44 -0.73
N LEU A 54 -0.52 -16.75 -0.25
CA LEU A 54 -1.89 -17.26 -0.11
C LEU A 54 -2.67 -17.28 -1.44
N GLY A 55 -2.08 -16.80 -2.53
CA GLY A 55 -2.72 -16.77 -3.85
C GLY A 55 -3.75 -15.66 -4.01
N VAL A 56 -3.74 -14.63 -3.15
CA VAL A 56 -4.66 -13.50 -3.26
C VAL A 56 -4.39 -12.74 -4.56
N PRO A 57 -5.41 -12.53 -5.41
CA PRO A 57 -5.22 -11.85 -6.68
C PRO A 57 -4.63 -10.45 -6.51
N PHE A 58 -3.90 -10.00 -7.52
CA PHE A 58 -3.30 -8.66 -7.60
C PHE A 58 -2.07 -8.39 -6.70
N PHE A 59 -1.70 -9.25 -5.75
CA PHE A 59 -0.50 -9.09 -4.90
C PHE A 59 0.79 -9.73 -5.46
N GLY A 60 0.72 -10.33 -6.66
CA GLY A 60 1.85 -10.96 -7.35
C GLY A 60 1.94 -10.65 -8.84
N VAL A 61 1.37 -9.52 -9.27
CA VAL A 61 1.32 -9.15 -10.70
C VAL A 61 2.73 -8.97 -11.24
N LYS A 62 3.01 -9.61 -12.37
CA LYS A 62 4.33 -9.57 -13.00
C LYS A 62 4.60 -8.14 -13.52
N PRO A 63 5.81 -7.57 -13.32
CA PRO A 63 6.11 -6.19 -13.68
C PRO A 63 5.83 -5.83 -15.15
N HIS A 64 5.97 -6.78 -16.07
CA HIS A 64 5.69 -6.56 -17.50
C HIS A 64 4.20 -6.33 -17.84
N LEU A 65 3.30 -6.57 -16.89
CA LEU A 65 1.86 -6.29 -17.04
C LEU A 65 1.51 -4.87 -16.56
N ILE A 66 2.47 -4.16 -15.96
CA ILE A 66 2.29 -2.81 -15.44
C ILE A 66 2.77 -1.83 -16.51
N ALA A 67 1.88 -0.93 -16.95
CA ALA A 67 2.28 0.20 -17.77
C ALA A 67 2.76 1.35 -16.89
N ASP A 68 3.97 1.86 -17.14
CA ASP A 68 4.40 3.15 -16.62
C ASP A 68 3.49 4.24 -17.17
N SER A 69 2.88 5.03 -16.28
CA SER A 69 1.83 5.98 -16.64
C SER A 69 2.29 7.10 -17.59
N GLU A 70 3.60 7.32 -17.74
CA GLU A 70 4.14 8.29 -18.69
C GLU A 70 4.20 7.77 -20.13
N SER A 71 4.21 6.46 -20.35
CA SER A 71 4.33 5.89 -21.70
C SER A 71 2.98 5.53 -22.35
N ALA A 72 1.86 5.88 -21.72
CA ALA A 72 0.51 5.52 -22.18
C ALA A 72 -0.19 6.62 -23.01
N ALA A 73 0.47 7.76 -23.27
CA ALA A 73 -0.10 8.84 -24.08
C ALA A 73 -0.07 8.56 -25.60
N SER A 74 0.62 7.51 -26.06
CA SER A 74 0.78 7.21 -27.50
C SER A 74 0.57 5.73 -27.80
N SER A 75 -0.68 5.25 -27.72
CA SER A 75 -1.16 4.14 -28.56
C SER A 75 -2.63 3.85 -28.25
N ARG A 76 -3.53 4.61 -28.88
CA ARG A 76 -4.96 4.26 -28.94
C ARG A 76 -5.20 3.46 -30.21
N SER A 77 -4.83 2.17 -30.19
CA SER A 77 -5.15 1.23 -31.27
C SER A 77 -5.91 0.03 -30.73
N VAL A 78 -7.15 -0.08 -31.21
CA VAL A 78 -8.05 -1.23 -31.18
C VAL A 78 -7.34 -2.56 -31.48
N SER A 79 -6.95 -3.29 -30.44
CA SER A 79 -6.84 -4.76 -30.48
C SER A 79 -6.94 -5.29 -29.05
N ALA A 80 -7.72 -6.35 -28.85
CA ALA A 80 -7.93 -7.01 -27.56
C ALA A 80 -6.70 -7.82 -27.10
N SER A 81 -5.52 -7.21 -27.11
CA SER A 81 -4.26 -7.82 -26.68
C SER A 81 -3.86 -7.25 -25.31
N LYS A 82 -4.16 -8.01 -24.25
CA LYS A 82 -3.65 -7.85 -22.87
C LYS A 82 -3.53 -6.40 -22.39
N ALA A 83 -4.64 -5.85 -21.89
CA ALA A 83 -4.68 -4.55 -21.25
C ALA A 83 -3.56 -4.43 -20.20
N LYS A 84 -2.55 -3.61 -20.49
CA LYS A 84 -1.51 -3.27 -19.52
C LYS A 84 -2.18 -2.48 -18.41
N LEU A 85 -2.17 -3.00 -17.19
CA LEU A 85 -2.73 -2.32 -16.03
C LEU A 85 -1.78 -1.19 -15.65
N THR A 86 -2.27 0.02 -15.43
CA THR A 86 -1.41 1.07 -14.87
C THR A 86 -1.18 0.79 -13.38
N GLN A 87 -0.09 1.32 -12.82
CA GLN A 87 0.21 1.14 -11.40
C GLN A 87 -0.93 1.65 -10.49
N ASN A 88 -1.57 2.76 -10.86
CA ASN A 88 -2.71 3.30 -10.11
C ASN A 88 -3.93 2.36 -10.15
N GLU A 89 -4.22 1.74 -11.30
CA GLU A 89 -5.32 0.78 -11.43
C GLU A 89 -5.04 -0.50 -10.64
N LEU A 90 -3.79 -0.98 -10.66
CA LEU A 90 -3.38 -2.12 -9.84
C LEU A 90 -3.58 -1.84 -8.34
N LEU A 91 -3.19 -0.66 -7.87
CA LEU A 91 -3.37 -0.27 -6.46
C LEU A 91 -4.86 -0.18 -6.07
N LYS A 92 -5.73 0.28 -6.97
CA LYS A 92 -7.19 0.29 -6.73
C LYS A 92 -7.74 -1.12 -6.59
N LEU A 93 -7.32 -2.04 -7.47
CA LEU A 93 -7.74 -3.44 -7.42
C LEU A 93 -7.23 -4.16 -6.17
N GLN A 94 -5.98 -3.92 -5.78
CA GLN A 94 -5.42 -4.44 -4.52
C GLN A 94 -6.21 -3.95 -3.31
N ARG A 95 -6.53 -2.64 -3.23
CA ARG A 95 -7.37 -2.09 -2.13
C ARG A 95 -8.73 -2.75 -2.06
N ARG A 96 -9.43 -2.83 -3.20
CA ARG A 96 -10.76 -3.47 -3.26
C ARG A 96 -10.73 -4.94 -2.85
N MET A 97 -9.65 -5.64 -3.18
CA MET A 97 -9.46 -7.04 -2.76
C MET A 97 -9.25 -7.14 -1.25
N VAL A 98 -8.45 -6.24 -0.64
CA VAL A 98 -8.25 -6.21 0.82
C VAL A 98 -9.56 -5.89 1.54
N GLU A 99 -10.32 -4.89 1.07
CA GLU A 99 -11.63 -4.56 1.64
C GLU A 99 -12.60 -5.75 1.59
N TYR A 100 -12.64 -6.47 0.47
CA TYR A 100 -13.47 -7.67 0.33
C TYR A 100 -13.03 -8.79 1.28
N LEU A 101 -11.73 -9.03 1.41
CA LEU A 101 -11.21 -10.00 2.36
C LEU A 101 -11.56 -9.60 3.80
N GLU A 102 -11.36 -8.35 4.18
CA GLU A 102 -11.75 -7.86 5.49
C GLU A 102 -13.24 -8.06 5.76
N ASP A 103 -14.11 -7.76 4.79
CA ASP A 103 -15.56 -7.93 4.91
C ASP A 103 -15.97 -9.40 5.10
N MET A 104 -15.34 -10.32 4.37
CA MET A 104 -15.59 -11.76 4.51
C MET A 104 -15.20 -12.34 5.87
N TYR A 105 -14.25 -11.72 6.58
CA TYR A 105 -13.73 -12.21 7.86
C TYR A 105 -14.11 -11.29 9.05
N LYS A 106 -15.11 -10.42 8.87
CA LYS A 106 -15.62 -9.52 9.94
C LYS A 106 -16.62 -10.17 10.90
N ASP A 107 -16.99 -11.44 10.69
CA ASP A 107 -17.84 -12.24 11.59
C ASP A 107 -17.02 -13.12 12.55
#